data_AF-I3T201-F1
#
_entry.id   AF-I3T201-F1
#
_cell.length_a   1.000
_cell.length_b   1.000
_cell.length_c   1.000
_cell.angle_alpha   90.00
_cell.angle_beta   90.00
_cell.angle_gamma   90.00
#
_symmetry.space_group_name_H-M   'P 1'
#
loop_
_entity.id
_entity.type
_entity.pdbx_description
1 polymer ?
#
loop_
_entity_poly.entity_id
_entity_poly.type
_entity_poly.pdbx_seq_one_letter_code
_entity_poly.pdbx_strand_id
1 'polypeptide(L)'
;MQCPKSSPECGFCASADNKLLPGACLISNDTTEDQCHNEHRLWYTRGCPSKNGWLALIGLGLYILFFSPGMGTVPWVINSEIYPLRYRGICGGMASTSNWVSNLIVAQPFLSLTEAIGISSTFMIFIFITVAAIVFVIVFVPETKGLPIEEVENMLERRFLNFKFWQRSSGSGQVDAQKTISL
;
A
#
# COMPACT_ATOMS: atom_id res chain seq x y z
N MET A 1 18.80 20.31 3.91
CA MET A 1 20.00 19.48 3.65
C MET A 1 19.84 18.89 2.27
N GLN A 2 20.42 19.52 1.24
CA GLN A 2 20.37 19.01 -0.12
C GLN A 2 21.58 18.08 -0.29
N CYS A 3 21.34 16.78 -0.40
CA CYS A 3 22.34 15.93 -1.02
C CYS A 3 22.36 16.29 -2.52
N PRO A 4 23.53 16.65 -3.07
CA PRO A 4 23.69 16.74 -4.52
C PRO A 4 23.24 15.43 -5.14
N LYS A 5 22.59 15.50 -6.30
CA LYS A 5 22.10 14.31 -7.01
C LYS A 5 23.26 13.30 -7.14
N SER A 6 23.02 12.06 -6.73
CA SER A 6 23.95 10.94 -6.89
C SER A 6 24.23 10.77 -8.38
N SER A 7 25.34 11.31 -8.88
CA SER A 7 25.87 10.90 -10.17
C SER A 7 26.49 9.51 -10.01
N PRO A 8 26.36 8.60 -10.99
CA PRO A 8 26.95 7.26 -10.91
C PRO A 8 28.49 7.27 -10.81
N GLU A 9 29.11 8.43 -11.07
CA GLU A 9 30.56 8.64 -11.01
C GLU A 9 31.05 9.31 -9.72
N CYS A 10 30.16 9.62 -8.76
CA CYS A 10 30.54 10.27 -7.50
C CYS A 10 30.13 9.43 -6.29
N GLY A 11 31.06 9.20 -5.37
CA GLY A 11 30.81 8.65 -4.04
C GLY A 11 30.94 9.72 -2.96
N PHE A 12 30.35 9.45 -1.79
CA PHE A 12 30.29 10.40 -0.69
C PHE A 12 31.10 9.89 0.50
N CYS A 13 32.16 10.62 0.87
CA CYS A 13 32.97 10.33 2.05
C CYS A 13 32.45 11.14 3.25
N ALA A 14 31.93 10.46 4.27
CA ALA A 14 31.34 11.12 5.45
C ALA A 14 32.39 11.83 6.32
N SER A 15 31.97 12.91 7.00
CA SER A 15 32.83 13.65 7.94
C SER A 15 33.22 12.78 9.16
N ALA A 16 34.45 12.97 9.65
CA ALA A 16 35.01 12.23 10.79
C ALA A 16 34.26 12.49 12.11
N ASP A 17 33.77 13.72 12.31
CA ASP A 17 33.13 14.11 13.58
C ASP A 17 31.67 13.65 13.68
N ASN A 18 30.91 13.77 12.58
CA ASN A 18 29.50 13.40 12.58
C ASN A 18 29.06 12.90 11.20
N LYS A 19 28.48 11.69 11.18
CA LYS A 19 27.89 11.06 9.99
C LYS A 19 26.73 11.86 9.36
N LEU A 20 26.26 12.91 10.04
CA LEU A 20 25.13 13.77 9.65
C LEU A 20 25.58 15.10 9.04
N LEU A 21 26.88 15.44 9.09
CA LEU A 21 27.43 16.63 8.46
C LEU A 21 27.69 16.36 6.97
N PRO A 22 27.63 17.39 6.11
CA PRO A 22 27.96 17.22 4.69
C PRO A 22 29.42 16.80 4.55
N GLY A 23 29.63 15.54 4.18
CA GLY A 23 30.87 15.04 3.62
C GLY A 23 31.15 15.59 2.22
N ALA A 24 32.27 15.18 1.64
CA ALA A 24 32.65 15.58 0.28
C ALA A 24 32.13 14.56 -0.76
N CYS A 25 31.60 15.05 -1.89
CA CYS A 25 31.38 14.23 -3.08
C CYS A 25 32.72 14.12 -3.82
N LEU A 26 33.27 12.91 -3.90
CA LEU A 26 34.51 12.59 -4.59
C LEU A 26 34.21 11.66 -5.75
N ILE A 27 35.06 11.69 -6.79
CA ILE A 27 34.96 10.75 -7.91
C ILE A 27 35.01 9.32 -7.35
N SER A 28 34.12 8.45 -7.83
CA SER A 28 34.09 7.05 -7.40
C SER A 28 35.23 6.28 -8.07
N ASN A 29 36.38 6.20 -7.39
CA ASN A 29 37.56 5.45 -7.81
C ASN A 29 38.16 4.69 -6.62
N ASP A 30 38.82 3.55 -6.85
CA ASP A 30 39.38 2.70 -5.79
C ASP A 30 40.34 3.48 -4.88
N THR A 31 41.11 4.42 -5.47
CA THR A 31 42.06 5.27 -4.75
C THR A 31 41.41 6.22 -3.76
N THR A 32 40.30 6.84 -4.14
CA THR A 32 39.52 7.76 -3.29
C THR A 32 38.73 7.01 -2.21
N GLU A 33 38.27 5.80 -2.54
CA GLU A 33 37.62 4.91 -1.57
C GLU A 33 38.63 4.47 -0.48
N ASP A 34 39.80 3.98 -0.89
CA ASP A 34 40.89 3.61 0.01
C ASP A 34 41.37 4.77 0.89
N GLN A 35 41.45 5.99 0.33
CA GLN A 35 41.77 7.18 1.11
C GLN A 35 40.72 7.49 2.18
N CYS A 36 39.43 7.36 1.85
CA CYS A 36 38.34 7.55 2.83
C CYS A 36 38.38 6.49 3.94
N HIS A 37 38.65 5.23 3.58
CA HIS A 37 38.79 4.13 4.54
C HIS A 37 40.01 4.28 5.46
N ASN A 38 41.14 4.74 4.92
CA ASN A 38 42.35 5.02 5.71
C ASN A 38 42.12 6.10 6.77
N GLU A 39 41.31 7.11 6.46
CA GLU A 39 40.90 8.13 7.44
C GLU A 39 39.80 7.66 8.41
N HIS A 40 39.47 6.37 8.43
CA HIS A 40 38.41 5.77 9.25
C HIS A 40 37.00 6.35 8.97
N ARG A 41 36.76 6.84 7.75
CA ARG A 41 35.49 7.42 7.33
C ARG A 41 34.65 6.41 6.55
N LEU A 42 33.34 6.61 6.56
CA LEU A 42 32.39 5.75 5.84
C LEU A 42 32.14 6.30 4.44
N TRP A 43 32.22 5.41 3.47
CA TRP A 43 31.98 5.68 2.06
C TRP A 43 30.56 5.27 1.66
N TYR A 44 29.84 6.17 0.98
CA TYR A 44 28.46 5.96 0.53
C TYR A 44 28.33 6.21 -0.97
N THR A 45 27.89 5.20 -1.73
CA THR A 45 27.69 5.29 -3.19
C THR A 45 26.22 5.29 -3.61
N ARG A 46 25.31 4.88 -2.71
CA ARG A 46 23.90 4.61 -3.02
C ARG A 46 22.91 5.25 -2.03
N GLY A 47 23.33 6.27 -1.27
CA GLY A 47 22.41 6.99 -0.38
C GLY A 47 23.11 7.82 0.69
N CYS A 48 22.50 8.95 1.04
CA CYS A 48 23.00 9.82 2.10
C CYS A 48 22.39 9.46 3.46
N PRO A 49 23.18 9.48 4.56
CA PRO A 49 22.64 9.33 5.91
C PRO A 49 21.66 10.46 6.23
N SER A 50 20.38 10.12 6.41
CA SER A 50 19.31 11.06 6.77
C SER A 50 18.89 10.86 8.22
N LYS A 51 18.86 11.94 9.01
CA LYS A 51 18.35 11.94 10.39
C LYS A 51 16.89 11.44 10.48
N ASN A 52 16.13 11.57 9.40
CA ASN A 52 14.71 11.21 9.35
C ASN A 52 14.45 9.90 8.60
N GLY A 53 15.49 9.13 8.23
CA GLY A 53 15.33 7.86 7.51
C GLY A 53 14.49 6.82 8.29
N TRP A 54 14.54 6.86 9.61
CA TRP A 54 13.73 6.00 10.49
C TRP A 54 12.22 6.21 10.34
N LEU A 55 11.76 7.43 10.01
CA LEU A 55 10.34 7.69 9.73
C LEU A 55 9.87 6.93 8.49
N ALA A 56 10.71 6.83 7.45
CA ALA A 56 10.38 6.04 6.27
C ALA A 56 10.29 4.54 6.59
N LEU A 57 11.17 4.03 7.46
CA LEU A 57 11.13 2.63 7.91
C LEU A 57 9.87 2.33 8.73
N ILE A 58 9.52 3.19 9.69
CA ILE A 58 8.28 3.04 10.47
C ILE A 58 7.05 3.13 9.56
N GLY A 59 7.03 4.11 8.65
CA GLY A 59 5.94 4.27 7.68
C GLY A 59 5.75 3.04 6.80
N LEU A 60 6.84 2.47 6.27
CA LEU A 60 6.79 1.23 5.51
C LEU A 60 6.33 0.05 6.35
N GLY A 61 6.80 -0.06 7.60
CA GLY A 61 6.39 -1.09 8.54
C GLY A 61 4.88 -1.05 8.82
N LEU A 62 4.35 0.14 9.15
CA LEU A 62 2.91 0.34 9.35
C LEU A 62 2.12 0.02 8.09
N TYR A 63 2.59 0.47 6.92
CA TYR A 63 1.97 0.13 5.65
C TYR A 63 1.81 -1.38 5.46
N ILE A 64 2.88 -2.16 5.68
CA ILE A 64 2.82 -3.63 5.53
C ILE A 64 1.85 -4.26 6.55
N LEU A 65 1.88 -3.80 7.81
CA LEU A 65 1.02 -4.32 8.87
C LEU A 65 -0.47 -4.11 8.59
N PHE A 66 -0.86 -2.95 8.04
CA PHE A 66 -2.25 -2.68 7.67
C PHE A 66 -2.63 -3.29 6.31
N PHE A 67 -1.71 -3.31 5.35
CA PHE A 67 -1.97 -3.82 4.01
C PHE A 67 -2.17 -5.34 4.00
N SER A 68 -1.37 -6.08 4.77
CA SER A 68 -1.35 -7.55 4.75
C SER A 68 -2.71 -8.20 5.07
N PRO A 69 -3.39 -7.89 6.19
CA PRO A 69 -4.70 -8.48 6.48
C PRO A 69 -5.88 -7.76 5.80
N GLY A 70 -5.67 -6.52 5.32
CA GLY A 70 -6.73 -5.69 4.74
C GLY A 70 -6.77 -5.80 3.21
N MET A 71 -6.11 -4.87 2.54
CA MET A 71 -6.14 -4.76 1.08
C MET A 71 -5.52 -5.94 0.33
N GLY A 72 -4.62 -6.71 0.98
CA GLY A 72 -3.96 -7.86 0.35
C GLY A 72 -4.86 -9.07 0.15
N THR A 73 -5.80 -9.34 1.06
CA THR A 73 -6.62 -10.56 1.07
C THR A 73 -8.11 -10.29 0.86
N VAL A 74 -8.63 -9.18 1.40
CA VAL A 74 -10.07 -8.88 1.39
C VAL A 74 -10.66 -8.81 -0.02
N PRO A 75 -10.04 -8.14 -1.02
CA PRO A 75 -10.61 -8.08 -2.37
C PRO A 75 -10.75 -9.46 -3.01
N TRP A 76 -9.76 -10.34 -2.82
CA TRP A 76 -9.78 -11.70 -3.37
C TRP A 76 -10.84 -12.59 -2.72
N VAL A 77 -11.04 -12.42 -1.41
CA VAL A 77 -12.09 -13.13 -0.65
C VAL A 77 -13.46 -12.68 -1.10
N ILE A 78 -13.72 -11.36 -1.15
CA ILE A 78 -15.01 -10.81 -1.61
C ILE A 78 -15.31 -11.25 -3.05
N ASN A 79 -14.31 -11.25 -3.92
CA ASN A 79 -14.44 -11.72 -5.31
C ASN A 79 -14.90 -13.19 -5.38
N SER A 80 -14.53 -14.00 -4.39
CA SER A 80 -14.92 -15.41 -4.31
C SER A 80 -16.31 -15.61 -3.69
N GLU A 81 -16.74 -14.69 -2.82
CA GLU A 81 -18.04 -14.73 -2.10
C GLU A 81 -19.20 -14.13 -2.93
N ILE A 82 -18.95 -13.08 -3.71
CA ILE A 82 -19.99 -12.38 -4.49
C ILE A 82 -20.42 -13.16 -5.73
N TYR A 83 -19.52 -13.90 -6.36
CA TYR A 83 -19.83 -14.51 -7.66
C TYR A 83 -20.51 -15.88 -7.55
N PRO A 84 -21.64 -16.08 -8.25
CA PRO A 84 -22.30 -17.38 -8.34
C PRO A 84 -21.37 -18.41 -9.01
N LEU A 85 -21.49 -19.69 -8.61
CA LEU A 85 -20.56 -20.76 -9.03
C LEU A 85 -20.36 -20.85 -10.54
N ARG A 86 -21.40 -20.55 -11.34
CA ARG A 86 -21.37 -20.64 -12.80
C ARG A 86 -20.49 -19.57 -13.47
N TYR A 87 -20.35 -18.39 -12.87
CA TYR A 87 -19.64 -17.24 -13.47
C TYR A 87 -18.36 -16.86 -12.73
N ARG A 88 -18.08 -17.50 -11.58
CA ARG A 88 -16.91 -17.23 -10.74
C ARG A 88 -15.58 -17.24 -11.51
N GLY A 89 -15.40 -18.17 -12.45
CA GLY A 89 -14.17 -18.25 -13.25
C GLY A 89 -13.95 -17.04 -14.17
N ILE A 90 -15.00 -16.61 -14.90
CA ILE A 90 -14.91 -15.48 -15.84
C ILE A 90 -14.78 -14.16 -15.08
N CYS A 91 -15.66 -13.93 -14.10
CA CYS A 91 -15.63 -12.71 -13.31
C CYS A 91 -14.35 -12.61 -12.47
N GLY A 92 -13.86 -13.72 -11.92
CA GLY A 92 -12.57 -13.79 -11.23
C GLY A 92 -11.38 -13.48 -12.14
N GLY A 93 -11.39 -14.00 -13.37
CA GLY A 93 -10.40 -13.67 -14.39
C GLY A 93 -10.39 -12.18 -14.76
N MET A 94 -11.56 -11.60 -15.02
CA MET A 94 -11.70 -10.17 -15.34
C MET A 94 -11.26 -9.26 -14.19
N ALA A 95 -11.55 -9.61 -12.95
CA ALA A 95 -11.08 -8.88 -11.78
C ALA A 95 -9.55 -8.92 -11.68
N SER A 96 -8.96 -10.09 -11.92
CA SER A 96 -7.50 -10.28 -11.90
C SER A 96 -6.81 -9.47 -13.00
N THR A 97 -7.31 -9.52 -14.24
CA THR A 97 -6.73 -8.74 -15.35
C THR A 97 -6.83 -7.25 -15.09
N SER A 98 -7.95 -6.76 -14.56
CA SER A 98 -8.12 -5.35 -14.18
C SER A 98 -7.14 -4.92 -13.09
N ASN A 99 -6.86 -5.80 -12.12
CA ASN A 99 -5.86 -5.56 -11.08
C ASN A 99 -4.44 -5.42 -11.67
N TRP A 100 -4.04 -6.35 -12.53
CA TRP A 100 -2.72 -6.31 -13.19
C TRP A 100 -2.57 -5.11 -14.14
N VAL A 101 -3.62 -4.75 -14.88
CA VAL A 101 -3.62 -3.55 -15.74
C VAL A 101 -3.47 -2.30 -14.89
N SER A 102 -4.20 -2.19 -13.77
CA SER A 102 -4.07 -1.05 -12.84
C SER A 102 -2.66 -0.97 -12.25
N ASN A 103 -2.07 -2.12 -11.91
CA ASN A 103 -0.68 -2.19 -11.45
C ASN A 103 0.29 -1.63 -12.50
N LEU A 104 0.12 -2.01 -13.77
CA LEU A 104 0.94 -1.51 -14.87
C LEU A 104 0.77 0.00 -15.08
N ILE A 105 -0.47 0.50 -15.02
CA ILE A 105 -0.79 1.93 -15.15
C ILE A 105 -0.16 2.74 -14.02
N VAL A 106 0.00 2.19 -12.83
CA VAL A 106 0.65 2.88 -11.70
C VAL A 106 2.18 2.76 -11.78
N ALA A 107 2.71 1.59 -12.15
CA ALA A 107 4.15 1.32 -12.17
C ALA A 107 4.89 2.11 -13.26
N GLN A 108 4.29 2.24 -14.45
CA GLN A 108 4.91 2.94 -15.58
C GLN A 108 5.17 4.44 -15.32
N PRO A 109 4.18 5.25 -14.89
CA PRO A 109 4.42 6.66 -14.64
C PRO A 109 5.21 6.90 -13.36
N PHE A 110 5.27 5.96 -12.41
CA PHE A 110 5.91 6.18 -11.12
C PHE A 110 7.36 6.67 -11.26
N LEU A 111 8.20 5.99 -12.06
CA LEU A 111 9.60 6.38 -12.25
C LEU A 111 9.71 7.76 -12.91
N SER A 112 9.01 7.97 -14.03
CA SER A 112 9.01 9.24 -14.76
C SER A 112 8.50 10.41 -13.92
N LEU A 113 7.50 10.17 -13.06
CA LEU A 113 6.91 11.18 -12.18
C LEU A 113 7.88 11.51 -11.03
N THR A 114 8.57 10.51 -10.48
CA THR A 114 9.58 10.75 -9.42
C THR A 114 10.77 11.56 -9.92
N GLU A 115 11.18 11.36 -11.17
CA GLU A 115 12.26 12.15 -11.79
C GLU A 115 11.84 13.57 -12.14
N ALA A 116 10.59 13.77 -12.60
CA ALA A 116 10.10 15.08 -13.04
C ALA A 116 9.71 16.02 -11.88
N ILE A 117 8.96 15.52 -10.89
CA ILE A 117 8.32 16.36 -9.85
C ILE A 117 8.88 16.11 -8.44
N GLY A 118 9.77 15.14 -8.31
CA GLY A 118 10.40 14.77 -7.05
C GLY A 118 9.55 13.82 -6.20
N ILE A 119 10.25 13.04 -5.37
CA ILE A 119 9.70 11.96 -4.54
C ILE A 119 8.62 12.47 -3.58
N SER A 120 8.79 13.65 -2.95
CA SER A 120 7.82 14.13 -1.96
C SER A 120 6.43 14.40 -2.56
N SER A 121 6.39 14.96 -3.78
CA SER A 121 5.14 15.35 -4.44
C SER A 121 4.40 14.15 -5.00
N THR A 122 5.12 13.16 -5.54
CA THR A 122 4.50 11.93 -6.07
C THR A 122 3.82 11.14 -4.97
N PHE A 123 4.47 10.96 -3.82
CA PHE A 123 3.87 10.25 -2.69
C PHE A 123 2.62 10.95 -2.15
N MET A 124 2.54 12.28 -2.14
CA MET A 124 1.32 13.00 -1.75
C MET A 124 0.14 12.70 -2.68
N ILE A 125 0.37 12.65 -3.99
CA ILE A 125 -0.66 12.33 -4.98
C ILE A 125 -1.18 10.91 -4.76
N PHE A 126 -0.27 9.95 -4.52
CA PHE A 126 -0.68 8.56 -4.21
C PHE A 126 -1.48 8.47 -2.92
N ILE A 127 -1.08 9.16 -1.85
CA ILE A 127 -1.85 9.22 -0.60
C ILE A 127 -3.27 9.73 -0.86
N PHE A 128 -3.41 10.83 -1.63
CA PHE A 128 -4.72 11.39 -1.95
C PHE A 128 -5.61 10.39 -2.72
N ILE A 129 -5.04 9.72 -3.74
CA ILE A 129 -5.76 8.69 -4.52
C ILE A 129 -6.16 7.52 -3.61
N THR A 130 -5.27 7.07 -2.72
CA THR A 130 -5.58 5.97 -1.78
C THR A 130 -6.69 6.36 -0.81
N VAL A 131 -6.68 7.57 -0.26
CA VAL A 131 -7.75 8.03 0.63
C VAL A 131 -9.09 8.12 -0.11
N ALA A 132 -9.10 8.65 -1.34
CA ALA A 132 -10.29 8.67 -2.17
C ALA A 132 -10.82 7.26 -2.47
N ALA A 133 -9.93 6.30 -2.76
CA ALA A 133 -10.28 4.91 -2.99
C ALA A 133 -10.86 4.25 -1.72
N ILE A 134 -10.31 4.53 -0.53
CA ILE A 134 -10.85 4.03 0.74
C ILE A 134 -12.27 4.56 0.97
N VAL A 135 -12.50 5.86 0.74
CA VAL A 135 -13.85 6.45 0.85
C VAL A 135 -14.81 5.78 -0.14
N PHE A 136 -14.38 5.57 -1.38
CA PHE A 136 -15.17 4.86 -2.38
C PHE A 136 -15.52 3.43 -1.92
N VAL A 137 -14.56 2.68 -1.39
CA VAL A 137 -14.80 1.32 -0.88
C VAL A 137 -15.79 1.35 0.27
N ILE A 138 -15.64 2.24 1.25
CA ILE A 138 -16.55 2.35 2.40
C ILE A 138 -17.99 2.71 1.98
N VAL A 139 -18.15 3.52 0.92
CA VAL A 139 -19.48 3.97 0.45
C VAL A 139 -20.14 2.94 -0.48
N PHE A 140 -19.38 2.33 -1.39
CA PHE A 140 -19.92 1.49 -2.46
C PHE A 140 -19.84 -0.02 -2.17
N VAL A 141 -18.92 -0.49 -1.32
CA VAL A 141 -18.78 -1.92 -1.03
C VAL A 141 -19.65 -2.27 0.18
N PRO A 142 -20.73 -3.05 -0.01
CA PRO A 142 -21.53 -3.48 1.10
C PRO A 142 -20.84 -4.61 1.87
N GLU A 143 -20.98 -4.63 3.20
CA GLU A 143 -20.50 -5.72 4.03
C GLU A 143 -21.17 -7.05 3.63
N THR A 144 -20.38 -7.99 3.08
CA THR A 144 -20.83 -9.34 2.70
C THR A 144 -20.52 -10.40 3.76
N LYS A 145 -19.87 -10.03 4.87
CA LYS A 145 -19.37 -10.97 5.88
C LYS A 145 -20.51 -11.75 6.56
N GLY A 146 -20.45 -13.08 6.44
CA GLY A 146 -21.27 -14.01 7.21
C GLY A 146 -22.67 -14.28 6.65
N LEU A 147 -22.97 -13.84 5.44
CA LEU A 147 -24.25 -14.11 4.78
C LEU A 147 -24.18 -15.37 3.92
N PRO A 148 -25.23 -16.21 3.92
CA PRO A 148 -25.31 -17.35 3.02
C PRO A 148 -25.36 -16.85 1.56
N ILE A 149 -24.74 -17.60 0.65
CA ILE A 149 -24.57 -17.24 -0.77
C ILE A 149 -25.92 -16.89 -1.44
N GLU A 150 -26.99 -17.60 -1.08
CA GLU A 150 -28.36 -17.35 -1.57
C GLU A 150 -28.95 -16.00 -1.11
N GLU A 151 -28.53 -15.50 0.05
CA GLU A 151 -28.97 -14.21 0.57
C GLU A 151 -28.11 -13.05 0.03
N VAL A 152 -26.84 -13.33 -0.33
CA VAL A 152 -26.01 -12.42 -1.11
C VAL A 152 -26.60 -12.21 -2.51
N GLU A 153 -27.06 -13.28 -3.16
CA GLU A 153 -27.71 -13.21 -4.48
C GLU A 153 -29.02 -12.39 -4.42
N ASN A 154 -29.89 -12.67 -3.44
CA ASN A 154 -31.10 -11.88 -3.19
C ASN A 154 -30.81 -10.41 -2.81
N MET A 155 -29.73 -10.15 -2.07
CA MET A 155 -29.31 -8.77 -1.77
C MET A 155 -28.80 -8.06 -3.02
N LEU A 156 -28.03 -8.72 -3.88
CA LEU A 156 -27.52 -8.10 -5.11
C LEU A 156 -28.67 -7.76 -6.06
N GLU A 157 -29.66 -8.66 -6.19
CA GLU A 157 -30.88 -8.42 -6.97
C GLU A 157 -31.72 -7.26 -6.42
N ARG A 158 -31.86 -7.15 -5.09
CA ARG A 158 -32.58 -6.02 -4.45
C ARG A 158 -31.77 -4.72 -4.41
N ARG A 159 -30.43 -4.77 -4.40
CA ARG A 159 -29.53 -3.61 -4.22
C ARG A 159 -29.26 -2.81 -5.49
N PHE A 160 -29.78 -3.19 -6.66
CA PHE A 160 -29.63 -2.36 -7.86
C PHE A 160 -30.25 -0.94 -7.72
N LEU A 161 -31.05 -0.64 -6.67
CA LEU A 161 -31.69 0.66 -6.48
C LEU A 161 -31.65 1.30 -5.07
N ASN A 162 -30.91 0.80 -4.07
CA ASN A 162 -30.92 1.47 -2.75
C ASN A 162 -29.55 1.52 -2.05
N PHE A 163 -28.85 2.65 -2.25
CA PHE A 163 -27.73 3.13 -1.44
C PHE A 163 -28.21 3.49 -0.03
N LYS A 164 -28.39 2.51 0.86
CA LYS A 164 -28.69 2.80 2.26
C LYS A 164 -27.43 2.74 3.11
N PHE A 165 -26.84 3.92 3.24
CA PHE A 165 -25.77 4.33 4.12
C PHE A 165 -26.02 3.82 5.56
N TRP A 166 -25.16 2.90 6.00
CA TRP A 166 -24.83 2.65 7.41
C TRP A 166 -26.03 2.51 8.36
N GLN A 167 -26.61 1.32 8.44
CA GLN A 167 -27.46 0.98 9.58
C GLN A 167 -26.57 0.44 10.70
N ARG A 168 -26.18 1.33 11.63
CA ARG A 168 -25.52 0.97 12.89
C ARG A 168 -26.34 -0.11 13.58
N SER A 169 -25.81 -1.33 13.65
CA SER A 169 -26.36 -2.38 14.50
C SER A 169 -26.26 -1.90 15.94
N SER A 170 -27.38 -1.43 16.48
CA SER A 170 -27.54 -1.23 17.91
C SER A 170 -27.62 -2.63 18.51
N GLY A 171 -26.59 -3.00 19.26
CA GLY A 171 -26.62 -4.23 20.04
C GLY A 171 -27.73 -4.19 21.08
N SER A 172 -28.57 -5.22 21.09
CA SER A 172 -29.18 -5.78 22.30
C SER A 172 -29.60 -7.20 21.95
N GLY A 173 -28.93 -8.18 22.54
CA GLY A 173 -29.14 -9.59 22.27
C GLY A 173 -30.53 -10.07 22.67
N GLN A 174 -30.94 -11.17 22.04
CA GLN A 174 -31.83 -12.12 22.68
C GLN A 174 -31.34 -13.52 22.37
N VAL A 175 -30.89 -14.15 23.44
CA VAL A 175 -30.42 -15.51 23.59
C VAL A 175 -31.55 -16.50 23.27
N ASP A 176 -31.12 -17.64 22.71
CA ASP A 176 -31.77 -18.94 22.62
C ASP A 176 -33.04 -19.17 23.47
N ALA A 177 -34.15 -19.51 22.81
CA ALA A 177 -35.12 -20.50 23.27
C ALA A 177 -36.26 -20.64 22.23
N GLN A 178 -36.21 -21.65 21.35
CA GLN A 178 -37.38 -22.47 20.96
C GLN A 178 -36.98 -23.53 19.91
N LYS A 179 -36.13 -24.51 20.27
CA LYS A 179 -36.07 -25.76 19.49
C LYS A 179 -35.82 -26.95 20.40
N THR A 180 -36.74 -27.15 21.34
CA THR A 180 -36.96 -28.44 21.98
C THR A 180 -38.44 -28.55 22.26
N ILE A 181 -39.06 -29.52 21.58
CA ILE A 181 -40.31 -30.25 21.87
C ILE A 181 -40.97 -30.54 20.51
N SER A 182 -40.56 -31.67 19.94
CA SER A 182 -41.47 -32.55 19.21
C SER A 182 -42.32 -33.30 20.23
N LEU A 183 -43.62 -33.39 19.94
CA LEU A 183 -44.76 -33.97 20.70
C LEU A 183 -45.57 -32.96 21.52
#